data_AF-A0A3S9B4L5-F1
#
_entry.id   AF-A0A3S9B4L5-F1
#
_cell.length_a   1.000
_cell.length_b   1.000
_cell.length_c   1.000
_cell.angle_alpha   90.00
_cell.angle_beta   90.00
_cell.angle_gamma   90.00
#
_symmetry.space_group_name_H-M   'P 1'
#
loop_
_entity.id
_entity.type
_entity.pdbx_description
1 polymer ?
#
loop_
_entity_poly.entity_id
_entity_poly.type
_entity_poly.pdbx_seq_one_letter_code
_entity_poly.pdbx_strand_id
1 'polypeptide(L)'
;MGDRFEAVHADTARWEGGWSDHPADPGGKTMYGITQAVYHAWLKGQGRPIRPVRDITRGEALQIYRAQYWNPTAVRYNLFPGVDRATYDAAVNSGVSRGINWLKGAVGSDDHSETAKRICRARLSFVQGLTNWKVFGKGWGNRIADIEAKSVRDALQAMARPPETVSDRLEAERAQAAAEERKKANQAKTAGGGSAASGAGATQTDTVVPDQAGDLVLGMAPDQLAAAVLIGIMAIAAIAAVASVIRKRQAAARERAYAAELQAVKR
;
A
#
# COMPACT_ATOMS: atom_id res chain seq x y z
N MET A 1 8.97 -11.60 24.19
CA MET A 1 7.59 -11.06 24.08
C MET A 1 6.64 -12.22 23.85
N GLY A 2 5.40 -12.12 24.33
CA GLY A 2 4.38 -13.15 24.11
C GLY A 2 4.01 -13.30 22.63
N ASP A 3 3.42 -14.43 22.29
CA ASP A 3 2.96 -14.70 20.93
C ASP A 3 1.79 -13.78 20.55
N ARG A 4 1.95 -13.05 19.44
CA ARG A 4 1.00 -12.02 18.96
C ARG A 4 0.19 -12.48 17.74
N PHE A 5 0.41 -13.71 17.25
CA PHE A 5 -0.16 -14.18 15.99
C PHE A 5 -1.67 -14.00 15.91
N GLU A 6 -2.43 -14.46 16.91
CA GLU A 6 -3.90 -14.45 16.82
C GLU A 6 -4.47 -13.03 16.79
N ALA A 7 -3.90 -12.13 17.61
CA ALA A 7 -4.29 -10.73 17.64
C ALA A 7 -3.95 -10.02 16.31
N VAL A 8 -2.77 -10.30 15.75
CA VAL A 8 -2.37 -9.74 14.46
C VAL A 8 -3.20 -10.32 13.31
N HIS A 9 -3.41 -11.63 13.31
CA HIS A 9 -4.17 -12.31 12.27
C HIS A 9 -5.64 -11.89 12.28
N ALA A 10 -6.24 -11.62 13.44
CA ALA A 10 -7.61 -11.12 13.51
C ALA A 10 -7.79 -9.84 12.68
N ASP A 11 -6.84 -8.91 12.73
CA ASP A 11 -6.90 -7.69 11.92
C ASP A 11 -6.70 -7.97 10.43
N THR A 12 -5.76 -8.83 10.06
CA THR A 12 -5.56 -9.28 8.67
C THR A 12 -6.82 -9.96 8.13
N ALA A 13 -7.42 -10.87 8.90
CA ALA A 13 -8.60 -11.64 8.53
C ALA A 13 -9.86 -10.79 8.33
N ARG A 14 -9.97 -9.61 8.97
CA ARG A 14 -11.07 -8.66 8.69
C ARG A 14 -11.07 -8.15 7.26
N TRP A 15 -9.92 -8.18 6.60
CA TRP A 15 -9.75 -7.81 5.20
C TRP A 15 -9.83 -9.00 4.25
N GLU A 16 -9.77 -10.23 4.78
CA GLU A 16 -9.97 -11.46 4.03
C GLU A 16 -11.49 -11.72 3.95
N GLY A 17 -12.00 -12.00 2.75
CA GLY A 17 -13.41 -12.29 2.54
C GLY A 17 -13.84 -13.63 3.16
N GLY A 18 -15.15 -13.86 3.19
CA GLY A 18 -15.74 -15.17 3.47
C GLY A 18 -15.58 -16.16 2.30
N TRP A 19 -16.46 -17.16 2.24
CA TRP A 19 -16.51 -18.10 1.12
C TRP A 19 -16.64 -17.36 -0.22
N SER A 20 -15.82 -17.75 -1.20
CA SER A 20 -15.94 -17.30 -2.60
C SER A 20 -15.80 -18.51 -3.53
N ASP A 21 -16.74 -18.63 -4.47
CA ASP A 21 -16.76 -19.63 -5.53
C ASP A 21 -17.21 -18.92 -6.81
N HIS A 22 -16.25 -18.34 -7.54
CA HIS A 22 -16.55 -17.62 -8.78
C HIS A 22 -16.03 -18.40 -10.00
N PRO A 23 -16.87 -18.73 -11.00
CA PRO A 23 -16.48 -19.54 -12.16
C PRO A 23 -15.33 -18.95 -13.00
N ALA A 24 -15.10 -17.65 -12.91
CA ALA A 24 -14.03 -16.93 -13.62
C ALA A 24 -12.78 -16.66 -12.76
N ASP A 25 -12.69 -17.16 -11.54
CA ASP A 25 -11.52 -16.96 -10.68
C ASP A 25 -10.50 -18.11 -10.86
N PRO A 26 -9.30 -17.85 -11.39
CA PRO A 26 -8.26 -18.88 -11.52
C PRO A 26 -7.82 -19.46 -10.17
N GLY A 27 -8.11 -18.78 -9.04
CA GLY A 27 -7.84 -19.26 -7.68
C GLY A 27 -8.77 -20.37 -7.18
N GLY A 28 -9.91 -20.59 -7.86
CA GLY A 28 -10.90 -21.60 -7.49
C GLY A 28 -11.55 -21.39 -6.12
N LYS A 29 -12.21 -22.43 -5.61
CA LYS A 29 -12.88 -22.47 -4.30
C LYS A 29 -11.94 -21.97 -3.20
N THR A 30 -12.37 -20.97 -2.44
CA THR A 30 -11.58 -20.34 -1.37
C THR A 30 -12.40 -20.17 -0.10
N MET A 31 -11.82 -20.52 1.05
CA MET A 31 -12.43 -20.33 2.37
C MET A 31 -11.40 -19.72 3.34
N TYR A 32 -11.78 -18.66 4.06
CA TYR A 32 -10.88 -17.87 4.92
C TYR A 32 -9.60 -17.40 4.20
N GLY A 33 -9.68 -17.06 2.90
CA GLY A 33 -8.51 -16.68 2.10
C GLY A 33 -7.56 -17.84 1.73
N ILE A 34 -7.90 -19.09 2.10
CA ILE A 34 -7.12 -20.28 1.73
C ILE A 34 -7.75 -20.94 0.52
N THR A 35 -6.95 -21.15 -0.54
CA THR A 35 -7.39 -21.84 -1.76
C THR A 35 -7.43 -23.35 -1.56
N GLN A 36 -8.25 -24.04 -2.37
CA GLN A 36 -8.31 -25.51 -2.39
C GLN A 36 -6.92 -26.16 -2.57
N ALA A 37 -6.08 -25.59 -3.43
CA ALA A 37 -4.72 -26.08 -3.68
C ALA A 37 -3.82 -25.98 -2.44
N VAL A 38 -3.84 -24.84 -1.75
CA VAL A 38 -3.07 -24.64 -0.51
C VAL A 38 -3.55 -25.59 0.58
N TYR A 39 -4.87 -25.76 0.72
CA TYR A 39 -5.43 -26.66 1.72
C TYR A 39 -5.08 -28.13 1.45
N HIS A 40 -5.21 -28.58 0.21
CA HIS A 40 -4.80 -29.93 -0.19
C HIS A 40 -3.31 -30.18 0.05
N ALA A 41 -2.44 -29.24 -0.32
CA ALA A 41 -1.01 -29.35 -0.09
C ALA A 41 -0.69 -29.46 1.42
N TRP A 42 -1.38 -28.67 2.24
CA TRP A 42 -1.23 -28.72 3.70
C TRP A 42 -1.70 -30.07 4.28
N LEU A 43 -2.89 -30.55 3.90
CA LEU A 43 -3.39 -31.87 4.34
C LEU A 43 -2.46 -33.01 3.95
N LYS A 44 -1.97 -33.01 2.69
CA LYS A 44 -1.01 -33.99 2.19
C LYS A 44 0.29 -33.96 2.99
N GLY A 45 0.80 -32.77 3.29
CA GLY A 45 1.99 -32.59 4.14
C GLY A 45 1.81 -33.08 5.58
N GLN A 46 0.57 -33.23 6.05
CA GLN A 46 0.23 -33.80 7.36
C GLN A 46 -0.17 -35.28 7.28
N GLY A 47 -0.14 -35.91 6.10
CA GLY A 47 -0.64 -37.28 5.91
C GLY A 47 -2.15 -37.45 6.12
N ARG A 48 -2.92 -36.35 6.04
CA ARG A 48 -4.37 -36.35 6.27
C ARG A 48 -5.14 -36.53 4.96
N PRO A 49 -6.34 -37.14 4.99
CA PRO A 49 -7.16 -37.30 3.80
C PRO A 49 -7.54 -35.93 3.21
N ILE A 50 -7.47 -35.84 1.89
CA ILE A 50 -7.85 -34.65 1.13
C ILE A 50 -9.36 -34.43 1.28
N ARG A 51 -9.76 -33.17 1.52
CA ARG A 51 -11.17 -32.77 1.59
C ARG A 51 -11.39 -31.35 1.04
N PRO A 52 -12.62 -31.02 0.62
CA PRO A 52 -12.95 -29.70 0.10
C PRO A 52 -12.55 -28.58 1.08
N VAL A 53 -12.05 -27.46 0.55
CA VAL A 53 -11.65 -26.30 1.36
C VAL A 53 -12.83 -25.62 2.01
N ARG A 54 -14.05 -25.88 1.52
CA ARG A 54 -15.29 -25.48 2.19
C ARG A 54 -15.41 -26.08 3.59
N ASP A 55 -14.78 -27.24 3.84
CA ASP A 55 -14.84 -27.93 5.13
C ASP A 55 -13.67 -27.55 6.06
N ILE A 56 -12.77 -26.66 5.61
CA ILE A 56 -11.66 -26.19 6.45
C ILE A 56 -12.22 -25.53 7.71
N THR A 57 -11.68 -25.90 8.86
CA THR A 57 -12.05 -25.22 10.12
C THR A 57 -11.26 -23.94 10.28
N ARG A 58 -11.78 -22.99 11.07
CA ARG A 58 -11.03 -21.78 11.44
C ARG A 58 -9.68 -22.14 12.10
N GLY A 59 -9.64 -23.19 12.92
CA GLY A 59 -8.40 -23.66 13.56
C GLY A 59 -7.36 -24.19 12.57
N GLU A 60 -7.80 -24.89 11.52
CA GLU A 60 -6.91 -25.35 10.44
C GLU A 60 -6.39 -24.16 9.62
N ALA A 61 -7.26 -23.21 9.28
CA ALA A 61 -6.85 -21.98 8.59
C ALA A 61 -5.80 -21.21 9.39
N LEU A 62 -5.99 -21.06 10.72
CA LEU A 62 -5.03 -20.43 11.61
C LEU A 62 -3.67 -21.16 11.61
N GLN A 63 -3.66 -22.49 11.63
CA GLN A 63 -2.43 -23.27 11.56
C GLN A 63 -1.69 -23.05 10.23
N ILE A 64 -2.42 -22.98 9.11
CA ILE A 64 -1.85 -22.67 7.80
C ILE A 64 -1.24 -21.27 7.80
N TYR A 65 -1.99 -20.26 8.26
CA TYR A 65 -1.50 -18.88 8.33
C TYR A 65 -0.27 -18.74 9.22
N ARG A 66 -0.27 -19.43 10.37
CA ARG A 66 0.87 -19.46 11.27
C ARG A 66 2.09 -20.08 10.59
N ALA A 67 1.94 -21.28 10.04
CA ALA A 67 3.06 -22.02 9.47
C ALA A 67 3.62 -21.38 8.19
N GLN A 68 2.74 -20.90 7.30
CA GLN A 68 3.14 -20.43 5.97
C GLN A 68 3.45 -18.94 5.90
N TYR A 69 2.97 -18.12 6.85
CA TYR A 69 3.15 -16.66 6.79
C TYR A 69 3.76 -16.07 8.06
N TRP A 70 3.21 -16.39 9.25
CA TRP A 70 3.71 -15.84 10.51
C TRP A 70 5.11 -16.36 10.86
N ASN A 71 5.29 -17.68 10.85
CA ASN A 71 6.56 -18.30 11.22
C ASN A 71 7.71 -17.87 10.28
N PRO A 72 7.54 -17.87 8.94
CA PRO A 72 8.60 -17.44 8.02
C PRO A 72 8.91 -15.94 8.08
N THR A 73 8.08 -15.14 8.74
CA THR A 73 8.27 -13.69 8.91
C THR A 73 8.54 -13.35 10.38
N ALA A 74 7.50 -13.08 11.16
CA ALA A 74 7.57 -12.60 12.53
C ALA A 74 8.46 -13.46 13.44
N VAL A 75 8.29 -14.79 13.42
CA VAL A 75 9.09 -15.69 14.27
C VAL A 75 10.52 -15.78 13.76
N ARG A 76 10.71 -16.09 12.46
CA ARG A 76 12.03 -16.29 11.85
C ARG A 76 12.98 -15.12 12.09
N TYR A 77 12.47 -13.90 12.05
CA TYR A 77 13.27 -12.68 12.21
C TYR A 77 13.12 -12.05 13.60
N ASN A 78 12.42 -12.71 14.54
CA ASN A 78 12.13 -12.20 15.87
C ASN A 78 11.66 -10.73 15.84
N LEU A 79 10.67 -10.45 14.98
CA LEU A 79 10.29 -9.08 14.67
C LEU A 79 9.67 -8.37 15.88
N PHE A 80 10.05 -7.11 16.03
CA PHE A 80 9.49 -6.24 17.04
C PHE A 80 7.98 -6.04 16.82
N PRO A 81 7.15 -5.95 17.88
CA PRO A 81 5.75 -5.57 17.77
C PRO A 81 5.52 -4.36 16.86
N GLY A 82 4.54 -4.46 15.97
CA GLY A 82 4.27 -3.46 14.94
C GLY A 82 5.02 -3.77 13.64
N VAL A 83 6.33 -4.05 13.71
CA VAL A 83 7.09 -4.55 12.56
C VAL A 83 6.60 -5.95 12.17
N ASP A 84 6.27 -6.78 13.16
CA ASP A 84 5.66 -8.10 12.99
C ASP A 84 4.35 -8.03 12.18
N ARG A 85 3.44 -7.14 12.57
CA ARG A 85 2.13 -6.92 11.96
C ARG A 85 2.25 -6.41 10.53
N ALA A 86 3.05 -5.36 10.31
CA ALA A 86 3.26 -4.79 8.99
C ALA A 86 3.85 -5.82 8.01
N THR A 87 4.86 -6.57 8.46
CA THR A 87 5.52 -7.61 7.64
C THR A 87 4.59 -8.79 7.37
N TYR A 88 3.86 -9.25 8.38
CA TYR A 88 2.94 -10.38 8.26
C TYR A 88 1.78 -10.08 7.30
N ASP A 89 1.09 -8.94 7.46
CA ASP A 89 -0.04 -8.60 6.56
C ASP A 89 0.43 -8.40 5.12
N ALA A 90 1.61 -7.80 4.93
CA ALA A 90 2.26 -7.71 3.64
C ALA A 90 2.55 -9.11 3.03
N ALA A 91 3.03 -10.05 3.84
CA ALA A 91 3.29 -11.41 3.39
C ALA A 91 2.01 -12.16 3.01
N VAL A 92 0.93 -12.00 3.77
CA VAL A 92 -0.38 -12.59 3.45
C VAL A 92 -0.91 -12.05 2.13
N ASN A 93 -0.85 -10.74 1.93
CA ASN A 93 -1.46 -10.10 0.76
C ASN A 93 -0.59 -10.12 -0.50
N SER A 94 0.73 -10.20 -0.37
CA SER A 94 1.65 -10.03 -1.50
C SER A 94 2.77 -11.08 -1.56
N GLY A 95 2.71 -12.10 -0.71
CA GLY A 95 3.67 -13.20 -0.62
C GLY A 95 4.80 -12.95 0.37
N VAL A 96 5.22 -14.01 1.06
CA VAL A 96 6.27 -14.00 2.09
C VAL A 96 7.56 -13.34 1.60
N SER A 97 8.06 -13.72 0.43
CA SER A 97 9.29 -13.16 -0.14
C SER A 97 9.21 -11.64 -0.32
N ARG A 98 8.06 -11.13 -0.77
CA ARG A 98 7.86 -9.69 -0.97
C ARG A 98 7.75 -8.95 0.36
N GLY A 99 7.00 -9.49 1.32
CA GLY A 99 6.93 -8.96 2.68
C GLY A 99 8.32 -8.84 3.33
N ILE A 100 9.15 -9.88 3.20
CA ILE A 100 10.54 -9.86 3.68
C ILE A 100 11.39 -8.81 2.95
N ASN A 101 11.21 -8.64 1.63
CA ASN A 101 11.97 -7.64 0.89
C ASN A 101 11.60 -6.21 1.29
N TRP A 102 10.33 -5.93 1.56
CA TRP A 102 9.92 -4.63 2.12
C TRP A 102 10.46 -4.40 3.53
N LEU A 103 10.47 -5.44 4.37
CA LEU A 103 11.13 -5.38 5.68
C LEU A 103 12.62 -5.02 5.53
N LYS A 104 13.36 -5.72 4.65
CA LYS A 104 14.79 -5.46 4.42
C LYS A 104 15.07 -4.02 3.94
N GLY A 105 14.18 -3.45 3.12
CA GLY A 105 14.31 -2.05 2.70
C GLY A 105 13.89 -1.03 3.75
N ALA A 106 13.19 -1.47 4.81
CA ALA A 106 12.64 -0.61 5.85
C ALA A 106 13.50 -0.51 7.11
N VAL A 107 14.35 -1.50 7.38
CA VAL A 107 15.26 -1.50 8.55
C VAL A 107 16.28 -0.35 8.47
N GLY A 108 16.82 0.05 9.62
CA GLY A 108 17.81 1.14 9.73
C GLY A 108 17.37 2.34 10.57
N SER A 109 16.38 2.15 11.45
CA SER A 109 16.00 3.13 12.46
C SER A 109 15.78 2.41 13.78
N ASP A 110 16.16 3.04 14.89
CA ASP A 110 15.85 2.59 16.25
C ASP A 110 14.38 2.85 16.62
N ASP A 111 13.66 3.65 15.82
CA ASP A 111 12.21 3.83 15.94
C ASP A 111 11.48 2.76 15.11
N HIS A 112 11.06 1.69 15.78
CA HIS A 112 10.31 0.60 15.14
C HIS A 112 8.97 1.05 14.53
N SER A 113 8.39 2.17 14.99
CA SER A 113 7.19 2.73 14.36
C SER A 113 7.49 3.28 12.96
N GLU A 114 8.68 3.84 12.75
CA GLU A 114 9.12 4.29 11.43
C GLU A 114 9.46 3.10 10.52
N THR A 115 10.04 2.01 11.05
CA THR A 115 10.21 0.76 10.29
C THR A 115 8.86 0.23 9.80
N ALA A 116 7.84 0.18 10.66
CA ALA A 116 6.50 -0.25 10.28
C ALA A 116 5.88 0.64 9.18
N LYS A 117 6.03 1.97 9.30
CA LYS A 117 5.61 2.93 8.26
C LYS A 117 6.31 2.71 6.93
N ARG A 118 7.63 2.46 6.93
CA ARG A 118 8.40 2.21 5.71
C ARG A 118 7.94 0.94 4.98
N ILE A 119 7.61 -0.12 5.71
CA ILE A 119 7.02 -1.34 5.13
C ILE A 119 5.69 -1.02 4.45
N CYS A 120 4.79 -0.32 5.15
CA CYS A 120 3.46 0.03 4.62
C CYS A 120 3.57 0.97 3.42
N ARG A 121 4.50 1.93 3.45
CA ARG A 121 4.78 2.84 2.33
C ARG A 121 5.31 2.09 1.10
N ALA A 122 6.28 1.20 1.27
CA ALA A 122 6.82 0.39 0.17
C ALA A 122 5.73 -0.49 -0.47
N ARG A 123 4.89 -1.09 0.37
CA ARG A 123 3.71 -1.85 -0.08
C ARG A 123 2.72 -0.99 -0.84
N LEU A 124 2.36 0.18 -0.32
CA LEU A 124 1.42 1.10 -0.95
C LEU A 124 1.88 1.52 -2.35
N SER A 125 3.17 1.88 -2.47
CA SER A 125 3.77 2.22 -3.77
C SER A 125 3.69 1.06 -4.76
N PHE A 126 3.95 -0.17 -4.31
CA PHE A 126 3.84 -1.35 -5.16
C PHE A 126 2.40 -1.58 -5.65
N VAL A 127 1.41 -1.60 -4.75
CA VAL A 127 0.02 -1.89 -5.14
C VAL A 127 -0.58 -0.78 -6.01
N GLN A 128 -0.12 0.47 -5.87
CA GLN A 128 -0.51 1.58 -6.73
C GLN A 128 0.01 1.45 -8.16
N GLY A 129 1.11 0.71 -8.36
CA GLY A 129 1.65 0.41 -9.68
C GLY A 129 0.92 -0.71 -10.43
N LEU A 130 -0.03 -1.40 -9.78
CA LEU A 130 -0.76 -2.49 -10.41
C LEU A 130 -1.86 -1.98 -11.35
N THR A 131 -2.05 -2.65 -12.48
CA THR A 131 -3.06 -2.28 -13.49
C THR A 131 -4.49 -2.30 -12.95
N ASN A 132 -4.79 -3.22 -12.04
CA ASN A 132 -6.08 -3.38 -11.38
C ASN A 132 -6.28 -2.45 -10.15
N TRP A 133 -5.34 -1.56 -9.84
CA TRP A 133 -5.49 -0.52 -8.81
C TRP A 133 -6.75 0.32 -9.01
N LYS A 134 -7.15 0.55 -10.26
CA LYS A 134 -8.37 1.32 -10.60
C LYS A 134 -9.64 0.72 -10.00
N VAL A 135 -9.68 -0.61 -9.85
CA VAL A 135 -10.83 -1.36 -9.32
C VAL A 135 -10.70 -1.54 -7.80
N PHE A 136 -9.55 -2.05 -7.34
CA PHE A 136 -9.40 -2.50 -5.94
C PHE A 136 -8.64 -1.52 -5.04
N GLY A 137 -8.03 -0.49 -5.61
CA GLY A 137 -7.08 0.39 -4.91
C GLY A 137 -7.67 1.16 -3.73
N LYS A 138 -8.99 1.42 -3.74
CA LYS A 138 -9.68 1.97 -2.55
C LYS A 138 -9.61 0.99 -1.37
N GLY A 139 -9.90 -0.28 -1.61
CA GLY A 139 -9.85 -1.32 -0.57
C GLY A 139 -8.43 -1.57 -0.07
N TRP A 140 -7.48 -1.72 -1.00
CA TRP A 140 -6.07 -1.94 -0.63
C TRP A 140 -5.47 -0.76 0.12
N GLY A 141 -5.76 0.48 -0.31
CA GLY A 141 -5.32 1.67 0.41
C GLY A 141 -5.86 1.75 1.84
N ASN A 142 -7.15 1.46 2.03
CA ASN A 142 -7.76 1.43 3.35
C ASN A 142 -7.14 0.34 4.26
N ARG A 143 -6.90 -0.87 3.71
CA ARG A 143 -6.22 -1.96 4.44
C ARG A 143 -4.82 -1.54 4.90
N ILE A 144 -4.03 -0.97 3.99
CA ILE A 144 -2.66 -0.58 4.29
C ILE A 144 -2.63 0.54 5.34
N ALA A 145 -3.53 1.52 5.24
CA ALA A 145 -3.65 2.59 6.24
C ALA A 145 -4.02 2.06 7.64
N ASP A 146 -4.99 1.15 7.72
CA ASP A 146 -5.41 0.50 8.97
C ASP A 146 -4.27 -0.32 9.61
N ILE A 147 -3.56 -1.12 8.80
CA ILE A 147 -2.41 -1.89 9.26
C ILE A 147 -1.26 -0.97 9.68
N GLU A 148 -1.00 0.12 8.97
CA GLU A 148 0.04 1.09 9.33
C GLU A 148 -0.25 1.69 10.71
N ALA A 149 -1.45 2.20 10.94
CA ALA A 149 -1.81 2.84 12.22
C ALA A 149 -1.70 1.88 13.41
N LYS A 150 -2.22 0.65 13.27
CA LYS A 150 -2.07 -0.41 14.29
C LYS A 150 -0.62 -0.80 14.53
N SER A 151 0.17 -0.88 13.47
CA SER A 151 1.58 -1.25 13.56
C SER A 151 2.39 -0.16 14.28
N VAL A 152 2.10 1.11 14.00
CA VAL A 152 2.70 2.26 14.71
C VAL A 152 2.33 2.23 16.19
N ARG A 153 1.04 2.06 16.52
CA ARG A 153 0.59 1.93 17.92
C ARG A 153 1.32 0.81 18.64
N ASP A 154 1.34 -0.39 18.07
CA ASP A 154 1.95 -1.57 18.68
C ASP A 154 3.46 -1.38 18.88
N ALA A 155 4.16 -0.77 17.92
CA ALA A 155 5.58 -0.46 18.05
C ALA A 155 5.85 0.57 19.16
N LEU A 156 5.07 1.65 19.23
CA LEU A 156 5.21 2.67 20.27
C LEU A 156 4.98 2.10 21.67
N GLN A 157 3.94 1.28 21.84
CA GLN A 157 3.64 0.60 23.11
C GLN A 157 4.76 -0.37 23.51
N ALA A 158 5.25 -1.18 22.56
CA ALA A 158 6.29 -2.16 22.84
C ALA A 158 7.67 -1.54 23.11
N MET A 159 7.95 -0.34 22.58
CA MET A 159 9.12 0.46 22.96
C MET A 159 9.00 1.08 24.38
N ALA A 160 8.00 0.66 25.16
CA ALA A 160 7.72 1.14 26.52
C ALA A 160 7.60 2.67 26.62
N ARG A 161 7.03 3.29 25.59
CA ARG A 161 6.73 4.73 25.63
C ARG A 161 5.54 4.96 26.57
N PRO A 162 5.54 6.04 27.37
CA PRO A 162 4.39 6.39 28.18
C PRO A 162 3.10 6.52 27.34
N PRO A 163 1.92 6.12 27.84
CA PRO A 163 0.67 6.16 27.08
C PRO A 163 0.33 7.53 26.45
N GLU A 164 0.70 8.62 27.14
CA GLU A 164 0.60 9.99 26.63
C GLU A 164 1.49 10.20 25.40
N THR A 165 2.72 9.68 25.42
CA THR A 165 3.64 9.73 24.27
C THR A 165 3.09 8.93 23.09
N VAL A 166 2.43 7.80 23.34
CA VAL A 166 1.76 7.02 22.29
C VAL A 166 0.64 7.85 21.66
N SER A 167 -0.23 8.45 22.48
CA SER A 167 -1.35 9.28 22.01
C SER A 167 -0.87 10.50 21.22
N ASP A 168 0.17 11.20 21.69
CA ASP A 168 0.74 12.37 21.02
C ASP A 168 1.34 12.00 19.67
N ARG A 169 2.05 10.86 19.59
CA ARG A 169 2.60 10.37 18.32
C ARG A 169 1.49 9.98 17.34
N LEU A 170 0.44 9.31 17.79
CA LEU A 170 -0.70 8.97 16.93
C LEU A 170 -1.44 10.23 16.43
N GLU A 171 -1.61 11.25 17.29
CA GLU A 171 -2.20 12.53 16.90
C GLU A 171 -1.29 13.27 15.90
N ALA A 172 0.03 13.24 16.09
CA ALA A 172 0.98 13.82 15.16
C ALA A 172 0.90 13.17 13.77
N GLU A 173 0.83 11.83 13.69
CA GLU A 173 0.65 11.10 12.42
C GLU A 173 -0.69 11.43 11.76
N ARG A 174 -1.77 11.50 12.53
CA ARG A 174 -3.10 11.93 12.05
C ARG A 174 -3.04 13.35 11.48
N ALA A 175 -2.45 14.29 12.21
CA ALA A 175 -2.33 15.69 11.79
C ALA A 175 -1.47 15.83 10.53
N GLN A 176 -0.38 15.05 10.42
CA GLN A 176 0.43 14.98 9.20
C GLN A 176 -0.40 14.47 8.01
N ALA A 177 -1.17 13.39 8.17
CA ALA A 177 -2.04 12.88 7.12
C ALA A 177 -3.09 13.91 6.67
N ALA A 178 -3.73 14.61 7.61
CA ALA A 178 -4.68 15.70 7.31
C ALA A 178 -3.99 16.89 6.59
N ALA A 179 -2.75 17.22 6.97
CA ALA A 179 -1.98 18.28 6.33
C ALA A 179 -1.54 17.90 4.90
N GLU A 180 -1.17 16.64 4.66
CA GLU A 180 -0.88 16.10 3.33
C GLU A 180 -2.08 16.22 2.38
N GLU A 181 -3.28 15.99 2.91
CA GLU A 181 -4.53 16.19 2.18
C GLU A 181 -4.71 17.67 1.77
N ARG A 182 -4.48 18.59 2.71
CA ARG A 182 -4.70 20.04 2.53
C ARG A 182 -3.65 20.72 1.65
N LYS A 183 -2.35 20.48 1.88
CA LYS A 183 -1.25 21.17 1.19
C LYS A 183 -1.28 20.96 -0.33
N LYS A 184 -1.68 19.78 -0.79
CA LYS A 184 -1.68 19.45 -2.23
C LYS A 184 -2.99 19.79 -2.94
N ALA A 185 -4.09 20.00 -2.20
CA ALA A 185 -5.28 20.63 -2.73
C ALA A 185 -5.01 22.09 -3.17
N ASN A 186 -4.10 22.79 -2.48
CA ASN A 186 -3.70 24.15 -2.82
C ASN A 186 -2.68 24.21 -3.98
N GLN A 187 -1.74 23.26 -4.07
CA GLN A 187 -0.81 23.17 -5.21
C GLN A 187 -1.51 22.86 -6.55
N ALA A 188 -2.61 22.10 -6.53
CA ALA A 188 -3.44 21.86 -7.72
C ALA A 188 -4.20 23.12 -8.19
N LYS A 189 -4.49 24.07 -7.29
CA LYS A 189 -5.14 25.36 -7.64
C LYS A 189 -4.17 26.35 -8.27
N THR A 190 -2.91 26.38 -7.85
CA THR A 190 -1.88 27.26 -8.43
C THR A 190 -1.42 26.83 -9.83
N ALA A 191 -1.57 25.54 -10.19
CA ALA A 191 -1.25 25.06 -11.53
C ALA A 191 -2.38 25.30 -12.56
N GLY A 192 -3.62 25.56 -12.10
CA GLY A 192 -4.79 25.83 -12.97
C GLY A 192 -5.10 27.31 -13.17
N GLY A 193 -4.28 28.22 -12.62
CA GLY A 193 -4.50 29.67 -12.63
C GLY A 193 -3.39 30.50 -13.29
N GLY A 194 -2.50 29.87 -14.06
CA GLY A 194 -1.53 30.57 -14.90
C GLY A 194 -2.12 30.83 -16.28
N SER A 195 -2.77 31.99 -16.44
CA SER A 195 -3.32 32.48 -17.70
C SER A 195 -2.30 32.46 -18.85
N ALA A 196 -2.81 32.14 -20.03
CA ALA A 196 -2.25 32.59 -21.30
C ALA A 196 -2.09 34.13 -21.30
N ALA A 197 -0.88 34.62 -21.54
CA ALA A 197 -0.61 35.95 -22.09
C ALA A 197 0.85 36.03 -22.58
N SER A 198 1.01 35.94 -23.91
CA SER A 198 1.91 36.70 -24.79
C SER A 198 3.33 37.06 -24.35
N GLY A 199 4.30 36.68 -25.18
CA GLY A 199 5.60 37.34 -25.25
C GLY A 199 6.47 36.76 -26.36
N ALA A 200 6.27 37.22 -27.58
CA ALA A 200 7.14 36.96 -28.73
C ALA A 200 8.59 37.35 -28.41
N GLY A 201 9.53 36.47 -28.76
CA GLY A 201 10.96 36.69 -28.62
C GLY A 201 11.72 35.57 -29.30
N ALA A 202 11.74 35.58 -30.63
CA ALA A 202 12.59 34.70 -31.41
C ALA A 202 14.06 35.11 -31.18
N THR A 203 14.85 34.24 -30.55
CA THR A 203 16.30 34.25 -30.66
C THR A 203 16.72 33.04 -31.48
N GLN A 204 17.15 33.31 -32.70
CA GLN A 204 17.75 32.36 -33.61
C GLN A 204 19.11 31.94 -33.03
N THR A 205 19.26 30.65 -32.69
CA THR A 205 20.57 30.05 -32.41
C THR A 205 20.76 28.89 -33.37
N ASP A 206 21.67 29.06 -34.32
CA ASP A 206 22.17 28.00 -35.18
C ASP A 206 22.89 26.96 -34.32
N THR A 207 22.26 25.81 -34.13
CA THR A 207 22.94 24.59 -33.65
C THR A 207 22.62 23.45 -34.60
N VAL A 208 23.64 23.02 -35.32
CA VAL A 208 23.65 21.79 -36.13
C VAL A 208 23.49 20.60 -35.18
N VAL A 209 22.39 19.85 -35.32
CA VAL A 209 22.11 18.61 -34.58
C VAL A 209 22.26 17.40 -35.52
N PRO A 210 22.92 16.29 -35.13
CA PRO A 210 23.02 15.10 -35.98
C PRO A 210 21.68 14.34 -36.16
N ASP A 211 21.48 13.98 -37.41
CA ASP A 211 20.34 13.49 -38.21
C ASP A 211 19.63 12.16 -37.82
N GLN A 212 19.48 11.76 -36.55
CA GLN A 212 18.70 10.53 -36.26
C GLN A 212 17.65 10.61 -35.14
N ALA A 213 17.54 11.73 -34.44
CA ALA A 213 16.42 11.99 -33.51
C ALA A 213 15.55 13.21 -33.89
N GLY A 214 16.06 14.09 -34.77
CA GLY A 214 15.33 15.27 -35.24
C GLY A 214 14.21 14.97 -36.24
N ASP A 215 14.33 13.87 -36.98
CA ASP A 215 13.47 13.59 -38.14
C ASP A 215 12.03 13.18 -37.77
N LEU A 216 11.81 12.73 -36.53
CA LEU A 216 10.45 12.46 -36.02
C LEU A 216 9.73 13.75 -35.57
N VAL A 217 10.46 14.84 -35.34
CA VAL A 217 9.95 16.11 -34.80
C VAL A 217 9.90 17.20 -35.88
N LEU A 218 10.73 17.12 -36.92
CA LEU A 218 10.85 18.13 -37.98
C LEU A 218 9.92 17.95 -39.19
N GLY A 219 9.16 16.85 -39.29
CA GLY A 219 8.20 16.60 -40.37
C GLY A 219 6.75 17.04 -40.07
N MET A 220 6.47 17.56 -38.87
CA MET A 220 5.13 17.98 -38.47
C MET A 220 4.87 19.42 -38.89
N ALA A 221 3.79 19.67 -39.63
CA ALA A 221 3.35 21.04 -39.90
C ALA A 221 3.11 21.79 -38.56
N PRO A 222 3.32 23.12 -38.49
CA PRO A 222 3.29 23.88 -37.23
C PRO A 222 2.00 23.71 -36.41
N ASP A 223 0.87 23.51 -37.09
CA ASP A 223 -0.44 23.20 -36.51
C ASP A 223 -0.47 21.81 -35.84
N GLN A 224 0.18 20.82 -36.44
CA GLN A 224 0.31 19.46 -35.89
C GLN A 224 1.23 19.44 -34.66
N LEU A 225 2.32 20.22 -34.67
CA LEU A 225 3.21 20.36 -33.52
C LEU A 225 2.49 21.05 -32.35
N ALA A 226 1.74 22.13 -32.61
CA ALA A 226 0.93 22.81 -31.60
C ALA A 226 -0.14 21.89 -31.00
N ALA A 227 -0.82 21.09 -31.83
CA ALA A 227 -1.79 20.10 -31.38
C ALA A 227 -1.15 19.01 -30.50
N ALA A 228 0.00 18.47 -30.91
CA ALA A 228 0.72 17.44 -30.15
C ALA A 228 1.20 17.96 -28.78
N VAL A 229 1.70 19.19 -28.71
CA VAL A 229 2.08 19.84 -27.45
C VAL A 229 0.88 20.02 -26.53
N LEU A 230 -0.27 20.50 -27.06
CA LEU A 230 -1.50 20.64 -26.30
C LEU A 230 -2.01 19.29 -25.76
N ILE A 231 -1.99 18.24 -26.58
CA ILE A 231 -2.35 16.87 -26.16
C ILE A 231 -1.40 16.40 -25.04
N GLY A 232 -0.10 16.64 -25.17
CA GLY A 232 0.89 16.31 -24.15
C GLY A 232 0.62 17.01 -22.82
N ILE A 233 0.34 18.31 -22.84
CA ILE A 233 -0.01 19.09 -21.64
C ILE A 233 -1.29 18.56 -21.00
N MET A 234 -2.33 18.30 -21.80
CA MET A 234 -3.60 17.75 -21.31
C MET A 234 -3.44 16.36 -20.70
N ALA A 235 -2.58 15.50 -21.28
CA ALA A 235 -2.26 14.19 -20.74
C ALA A 235 -1.53 14.30 -19.39
N ILE A 236 -0.55 15.21 -19.27
CA ILE A 236 0.16 15.47 -18.00
C ILE A 236 -0.82 15.98 -16.93
N ALA A 237 -1.71 16.92 -17.29
CA ALA A 237 -2.72 17.45 -16.38
C ALA A 237 -3.69 16.36 -15.90
N ALA A 238 -4.15 15.48 -16.80
CA ALA A 238 -5.00 14.35 -16.46
C ALA A 238 -4.30 13.35 -15.52
N ILE A 239 -3.04 13.01 -15.78
CA ILE A 239 -2.23 12.15 -14.90
C ILE A 239 -2.07 12.80 -13.53
N ALA A 240 -1.76 14.09 -13.48
CA ALA A 240 -1.64 14.84 -12.23
C ALA A 240 -2.94 14.88 -11.43
N ALA A 241 -4.09 15.04 -12.10
CA ALA A 241 -5.42 15.03 -11.48
C ALA A 241 -5.74 13.64 -10.88
N VAL A 242 -5.52 12.57 -11.63
CA VAL A 242 -5.71 11.19 -11.15
C VAL A 242 -4.80 10.90 -9.95
N ALA A 243 -3.51 11.26 -10.04
CA ALA A 243 -2.56 11.11 -8.94
C ALA A 243 -2.97 11.93 -7.71
N SER A 244 -3.53 13.13 -7.90
CA SER A 244 -4.08 13.95 -6.82
C SER A 244 -5.25 13.26 -6.10
N VAL A 245 -6.21 12.71 -6.85
CA VAL A 245 -7.34 11.97 -6.29
C VAL A 245 -6.88 10.75 -5.51
N ILE A 246 -5.94 9.97 -6.06
CA ILE A 246 -5.38 8.79 -5.38
C ILE A 246 -4.73 9.22 -4.06
N ARG A 247 -3.84 10.22 -4.08
CA ARG A 247 -3.16 10.72 -2.88
C ARG A 247 -4.13 11.25 -1.83
N LYS A 248 -5.15 12.02 -2.24
CA LYS A 248 -6.18 12.54 -1.33
C LYS A 248 -6.94 11.41 -0.63
N ARG A 249 -7.31 10.37 -1.39
CA ARG A 249 -7.95 9.17 -0.84
C ARG A 249 -7.05 8.45 0.16
N GLN A 250 -5.75 8.33 -0.13
CA GLN A 250 -4.80 7.70 0.80
C GLN A 250 -4.58 8.53 2.07
N ALA A 251 -4.44 9.84 1.95
CA ALA A 251 -4.32 10.74 3.10
C ALA A 251 -5.54 10.64 4.02
N ALA A 252 -6.75 10.68 3.44
CA ALA A 252 -7.99 10.52 4.20
C ALA A 252 -8.14 9.12 4.83
N ALA A 253 -7.65 8.07 4.17
CA ALA A 253 -7.65 6.71 4.74
C ALA A 253 -6.69 6.62 5.95
N ARG A 254 -5.48 7.18 5.82
CA ARG A 254 -4.49 7.26 6.91
C ARG A 254 -5.03 8.07 8.09
N GLU A 255 -5.61 9.25 7.85
CA GLU A 255 -6.19 10.09 8.90
C GLU A 255 -7.25 9.33 9.70
N ARG A 256 -8.20 8.66 9.02
CA ARG A 256 -9.23 7.86 9.70
C ARG A 256 -8.66 6.70 10.51
N ALA A 257 -7.65 6.01 9.97
CA ALA A 257 -6.99 4.91 10.66
C ALA A 257 -6.31 5.39 11.95
N TYR A 258 -5.50 6.45 11.89
CA TYR A 258 -4.86 7.00 13.09
C TYR A 258 -5.88 7.56 14.09
N ALA A 259 -6.98 8.16 13.63
CA ALA A 259 -8.06 8.61 14.50
C ALA A 259 -8.72 7.46 15.28
N ALA A 260 -8.95 6.31 14.62
CA ALA A 260 -9.50 5.12 15.28
C ALA A 260 -8.54 4.56 16.35
N GLU A 261 -7.26 4.52 16.04
CA GLU A 261 -6.24 4.05 16.99
C GLU A 261 -6.05 4.98 18.18
N LEU A 262 -6.11 6.30 17.96
CA LEU A 262 -6.08 7.27 19.05
C LEU A 262 -7.28 7.12 19.98
N GLN A 263 -8.47 6.88 19.44
CA GLN A 263 -9.66 6.60 20.25
C GLN A 263 -9.51 5.31 21.06
N ALA A 264 -8.85 4.29 20.51
CA ALA A 264 -8.63 3.02 21.19
C ALA A 264 -7.64 3.13 22.36
N VAL A 265 -6.60 3.97 22.24
CA VAL A 265 -5.60 4.19 23.31
C VAL A 265 -6.15 5.05 24.46
N LYS A 266 -7.13 5.91 24.19
CA LYS A 266 -7.73 6.81 25.21
C LYS A 266 -8.85 6.17 26.03
N ARG A 267 -9.29 4.96 25.68
CA ARG A 267 -10.31 4.19 26.41
C ARG A 267 -9.65 3.31 27.46
#